data_AF-A0A5A7RQ33-F1
#
_entry.id   AF-A0A5A7RQ33-F1
#
_cell.length_a   1.000
_cell.length_b   1.000
_cell.length_c   1.000
_cell.angle_alpha   90.00
_cell.angle_beta   90.00
_cell.angle_gamma   90.00
#
_symmetry.space_group_name_H-M   'P 1'
#
loop_
_entity.id
_entity.type
_entity.pdbx_description
1 polymer ?
#
loop_
_entity_poly.entity_id
_entity_poly.type
_entity_poly.pdbx_seq_one_letter_code
_entity_poly.pdbx_strand_id
1 'polypeptide(L)'
;MLPIIYKQIPVAIDGEKCSKCRICVSLCECFSYNGSSIEVNTTSCKGCGICIASCPSSAIYHVYDDAFFYEFFEKEEARKFECDTCSYEYMEEEGKLIFCEKRFDMGKAVEAISNGKDVIVKKCLFSEEKIEGKSGKLVMVAELLKAFKMEDKLKVK
;
A
#
# COMPACT_ATOMS: atom_id res chain seq x y z
N MET A 1 -6.20 17.18 -20.12
CA MET A 1 -4.85 16.78 -19.66
C MET A 1 -4.62 17.52 -18.34
N LEU A 2 -4.81 16.84 -17.22
CA LEU A 2 -4.58 17.45 -15.91
C LEU A 2 -3.06 17.62 -15.72
N PRO A 3 -2.58 18.77 -15.22
CA PRO A 3 -1.16 18.95 -14.96
C PRO A 3 -0.76 17.99 -13.85
N ILE A 4 0.18 17.08 -14.14
CA ILE A 4 0.79 16.25 -13.12
C ILE A 4 1.65 17.18 -12.27
N ILE A 5 1.10 17.64 -11.14
CA ILE A 5 1.86 18.37 -10.13
C ILE A 5 2.65 17.33 -9.34
N TYR A 6 3.87 17.04 -9.78
CA TYR A 6 4.79 16.22 -8.99
C TYR A 6 5.10 16.96 -7.69
N LYS A 7 4.58 16.46 -6.55
CA LYS A 7 4.95 16.95 -5.22
C LYS A 7 6.42 16.57 -4.98
N GLN A 8 7.32 17.55 -5.01
CA GLN A 8 8.73 17.34 -4.69
C GLN A 8 8.83 16.98 -3.20
N ILE A 9 9.51 15.89 -2.89
CA ILE A 9 9.75 15.44 -1.51
C ILE A 9 11.11 16.01 -1.09
N PRO A 10 11.14 17.13 -0.33
CA PRO A 10 12.39 17.77 0.03
C PRO A 10 13.20 16.88 0.99
N VAL A 11 14.43 17.28 1.26
CA VAL A 11 15.31 16.59 2.20
C VAL A 11 15.51 17.42 3.47
N ALA A 12 15.80 16.75 4.58
CA ALA A 12 16.20 17.34 5.86
C ALA A 12 17.54 16.75 6.32
N ILE A 13 18.10 17.38 7.35
CA ILE A 13 19.38 17.00 7.96
C ILE A 13 19.16 16.69 9.44
N ASP A 14 19.60 15.50 9.85
CA ASP A 14 19.78 15.12 11.24
C ASP A 14 21.04 15.83 11.79
N GLY A 15 20.82 16.84 12.64
CA GLY A 15 21.88 17.67 13.19
C GLY A 15 22.87 16.92 14.09
N GLU A 16 22.44 15.83 14.72
CA GLU A 16 23.32 15.04 15.61
C GLU A 16 24.25 14.12 14.82
N LYS A 17 23.76 13.55 13.71
CA LYS A 17 24.58 12.71 12.82
C LYS A 17 25.42 13.49 11.82
N CYS A 18 25.13 14.76 11.61
CA CYS A 18 25.80 15.57 10.61
C CYS A 18 27.26 15.87 11.00
N SER A 19 28.21 15.29 10.25
CA SER A 19 29.65 15.55 10.42
C SER A 19 30.11 16.91 9.89
N LYS A 20 29.21 17.69 9.27
CA LYS A 20 29.50 19.00 8.66
C LYS A 20 30.61 18.94 7.60
N CYS A 21 30.77 17.80 6.92
CA CYS A 21 31.76 17.59 5.85
C CYS A 21 31.51 18.40 4.57
N ARG A 22 30.32 19.00 4.43
CA ARG A 22 29.91 19.92 3.33
C ARG A 22 29.83 19.30 1.93
N ILE A 23 29.88 17.98 1.80
CA ILE A 23 29.66 17.29 0.51
C ILE A 23 28.32 17.69 -0.12
N CYS A 24 27.24 17.73 0.66
CA CYS A 24 25.92 18.15 0.16
C CYS A 24 25.89 19.60 -0.37
N VAL A 25 26.64 20.52 0.25
CA VAL A 25 26.76 21.92 -0.19
C VAL A 25 27.44 22.02 -1.54
N SER A 26 28.42 21.14 -1.83
CA SER A 26 29.04 21.07 -3.15
C SER A 26 28.17 20.43 -4.24
N LEU A 27 27.15 19.66 -3.84
CA LEU A 27 26.30 18.88 -4.75
C LEU A 27 24.99 19.59 -5.14
N CYS A 28 24.42 20.43 -4.27
CA CYS A 28 23.13 21.09 -4.52
C CYS A 28 23.10 22.50 -3.94
N GLU A 29 22.63 23.45 -4.77
CA GLU A 29 22.40 24.85 -4.39
C GLU A 29 21.33 25.03 -3.30
N CYS A 30 20.54 23.98 -3.06
CA CYS A 30 19.56 23.95 -1.99
C CYS A 30 20.18 23.91 -0.58
N PHE A 31 21.49 23.67 -0.45
CA PHE A 31 22.19 23.65 0.83
C PHE A 31 23.07 24.90 1.01
N SER A 32 23.11 25.40 2.25
CA SER A 32 24.01 26.47 2.66
C SER A 32 24.73 26.09 3.95
N TYR A 33 25.88 26.70 4.20
CA TYR A 33 26.64 26.52 5.44
C TYR A 33 26.87 27.87 6.11
N ASN A 34 26.36 28.03 7.33
CA ASN A 34 26.42 29.29 8.07
C ASN A 34 27.64 29.41 9.00
N GLY A 35 28.61 28.50 8.90
CA GLY A 35 29.76 28.42 9.81
C GLY A 35 29.57 27.45 10.99
N SER A 36 28.34 27.16 11.37
CA SER A 36 28.03 26.29 12.53
C SER A 36 27.22 25.05 12.16
N SER A 37 26.30 25.18 11.21
CA SER A 37 25.40 24.12 10.72
C SER A 37 25.24 24.21 9.20
N ILE A 38 24.74 23.11 8.63
CA ILE A 38 24.30 23.07 7.25
C ILE A 38 22.78 23.23 7.27
N GLU A 39 22.27 24.13 6.44
CA GLU A 39 20.85 24.41 6.29
C GLU A 39 20.38 23.97 4.90
N VAL A 40 19.10 23.61 4.79
CA VAL A 40 18.47 23.19 3.55
C VAL A 40 17.27 24.08 3.24
N ASN A 41 17.23 24.63 2.04
CA ASN A 41 16.06 25.32 1.50
C ASN A 41 15.13 24.29 0.85
N THR A 42 14.06 23.95 1.56
CA THR A 42 13.08 22.95 1.12
C THR A 42 12.28 23.40 -0.10
N THR A 43 12.15 24.71 -0.33
CA THR A 43 11.43 25.28 -1.48
C THR A 43 12.21 25.12 -2.79
N SER A 44 13.54 25.19 -2.74
CA SER A 44 14.39 24.99 -3.93
C SER A 44 14.76 23.53 -4.16
N CYS A 45 14.63 22.67 -3.14
CA CYS A 45 14.96 21.25 -3.20
C CYS A 45 14.08 20.49 -4.22
N LYS A 46 14.72 19.83 -5.18
CA LYS A 46 14.03 19.01 -6.19
C LYS A 46 13.71 17.58 -5.74
N GLY A 47 14.21 17.16 -4.58
CA GLY A 47 13.98 15.81 -4.06
C GLY A 47 14.66 14.69 -4.86
N CYS A 48 15.77 14.95 -5.56
CA CYS A 48 16.44 13.94 -6.39
C CYS A 48 17.25 12.88 -5.61
N GLY A 49 17.50 13.08 -4.30
CA GLY A 49 18.15 12.10 -3.44
C GLY A 49 19.68 11.95 -3.59
N ILE A 50 20.34 12.67 -4.49
CA ILE A 50 21.82 12.55 -4.70
C ILE A 50 22.59 12.88 -3.41
N CYS A 51 22.16 13.91 -2.68
CA CYS A 51 22.79 14.30 -1.41
C CYS A 51 22.64 13.23 -0.32
N ILE A 52 21.58 12.42 -0.34
CA ILE A 52 21.35 11.31 0.60
C ILE A 52 22.37 10.21 0.33
N ALA A 53 22.46 9.74 -0.92
CA ALA A 53 23.38 8.69 -1.32
C ALA A 53 24.86 9.07 -1.08
N SER A 54 25.17 10.37 -1.18
CA SER A 54 26.53 10.90 -1.02
C SER A 54 26.88 11.26 0.42
N CYS A 55 25.95 11.14 1.38
CA CYS A 55 26.20 11.53 2.77
C CYS A 55 26.94 10.39 3.51
N PRO A 56 28.22 10.57 3.89
CA PRO A 56 28.99 9.50 4.53
C PRO A 56 28.52 9.20 5.96
N SER A 57 27.88 10.18 6.62
CA SER A 57 27.33 10.01 7.96
C SER A 57 25.85 9.66 7.97
N SER A 58 25.25 9.42 6.80
CA SER A 58 23.83 9.11 6.63
C SER A 58 22.90 10.08 7.38
N ALA A 59 23.30 11.36 7.45
CA ALA A 59 22.58 12.40 8.18
C ALA A 59 21.47 13.08 7.36
N ILE A 60 21.37 12.80 6.05
CA ILE A 60 20.40 13.43 5.15
C ILE A 60 19.32 12.42 4.79
N TYR A 61 18.05 12.83 4.85
CA TYR A 61 16.90 11.97 4.56
C TYR A 61 15.77 12.78 3.90
N HIS A 62 14.86 12.09 3.22
CA HIS A 62 13.65 12.72 2.67
C HIS A 62 12.68 13.09 3.78
N VAL A 63 12.14 14.31 3.74
CA VAL A 63 11.03 14.74 4.58
C VAL A 63 9.76 14.29 3.89
N TYR A 64 9.21 13.20 4.39
CA TYR A 64 7.86 12.80 4.06
C TYR A 64 6.92 13.62 4.95
N ASP A 65 5.89 14.21 4.34
CA ASP A 65 4.80 14.83 5.07
C ASP A 65 4.15 13.74 5.94
N ASP A 66 3.99 13.97 7.25
CA ASP A 66 3.44 12.98 8.18
C ASP A 66 2.00 12.56 7.80
N ALA A 67 1.29 13.42 7.04
CA ALA A 67 0.01 13.07 6.43
C ALA A 67 0.10 11.94 5.38
N PHE A 68 1.31 11.61 4.92
CA PHE A 68 1.59 10.51 3.99
C PHE A 68 2.28 9.33 4.68
N PHE A 69 2.86 9.54 5.88
CA PHE A 69 3.68 8.54 6.57
C PHE A 69 2.88 7.68 7.56
N TYR A 70 1.78 8.18 8.13
CA TYR A 70 0.88 7.37 8.97
C TYR A 70 -0.05 6.44 8.18
N GLU A 71 -0.21 6.62 6.87
CA GLU A 71 -1.05 5.73 6.06
C GLU A 71 -0.30 4.53 5.45
N PHE A 72 1.03 4.42 5.55
CA PHE A 72 1.76 3.42 4.73
C PHE A 72 2.83 2.52 5.38
N PHE A 73 3.29 2.72 6.61
CA PHE A 73 4.27 1.77 7.18
C PHE A 73 4.13 1.55 8.70
N GLU A 74 3.13 0.78 9.12
CA GLU A 74 3.48 -0.34 10.00
C GLU A 74 3.95 -1.47 9.08
N LYS A 75 5.24 -1.79 9.19
CA LYS A 75 5.88 -2.88 8.46
C LYS A 75 5.39 -4.19 9.04
N GLU A 76 4.17 -4.57 8.71
CA GLU A 76 3.78 -5.97 8.81
C GLU A 76 4.35 -6.71 7.61
N GLU A 77 4.98 -7.85 7.88
CA GLU A 77 5.20 -8.87 6.86
C GLU A 77 3.90 -9.02 6.07
N ALA A 78 3.97 -8.94 4.73
CA ALA A 78 2.82 -9.03 3.84
C ALA A 78 1.82 -10.04 4.40
N ARG A 79 0.73 -9.52 4.99
CA ARG A 79 -0.25 -10.38 5.66
C ARG A 79 -0.74 -11.35 4.59
N LYS A 80 -0.99 -12.62 4.97
CA LYS A 80 -1.85 -13.49 4.14
C LYS A 80 -3.03 -12.62 3.70
N PHE A 81 -3.33 -12.59 2.40
CA PHE A 81 -4.38 -11.80 1.72
C PHE A 81 -3.95 -10.56 0.89
N GLU A 82 -2.69 -10.14 0.89
CA GLU A 82 -2.23 -9.10 -0.06
C GLU A 82 -1.73 -9.70 -1.38
N CYS A 83 -2.62 -9.75 -2.36
CA CYS A 83 -2.23 -9.90 -3.76
C CYS A 83 -1.51 -8.61 -4.21
N ASP A 84 -0.24 -8.70 -4.60
CA ASP A 84 0.56 -7.62 -5.19
C ASP A 84 0.02 -7.13 -6.55
N THR A 85 -0.86 -7.93 -7.17
CA THR A 85 -1.31 -7.71 -8.54
C THR A 85 -2.45 -6.68 -8.64
N CYS A 86 -3.26 -6.47 -7.59
CA CYS A 86 -4.33 -5.48 -7.63
C CYS A 86 -4.67 -4.92 -6.24
N SER A 87 -5.28 -3.74 -6.15
CA SER A 87 -5.70 -3.12 -4.87
C SER A 87 -7.20 -3.30 -4.55
N TYR A 88 -7.94 -4.07 -5.36
CA TYR A 88 -9.37 -4.29 -5.17
C TYR A 88 -9.67 -5.34 -4.11
N GLU A 89 -10.47 -5.01 -3.11
CA GLU A 89 -10.94 -5.97 -2.09
C GLU A 89 -11.96 -6.96 -2.67
N TYR A 90 -12.95 -6.42 -3.38
CA TYR A 90 -14.00 -7.14 -4.09
C TYR A 90 -14.61 -6.25 -5.18
N MET A 91 -15.45 -6.81 -6.03
CA MET A 91 -16.29 -6.07 -6.98
C MET A 91 -17.76 -6.26 -6.62
N GLU A 92 -18.55 -5.19 -6.70
CA GLU A 92 -20.00 -5.26 -6.55
C GLU A 92 -20.68 -5.11 -7.91
N GLU A 93 -21.59 -6.03 -8.21
CA GLU A 93 -22.51 -5.95 -9.33
C GLU A 93 -23.94 -6.05 -8.80
N GLU A 94 -24.93 -5.78 -9.64
CA GLU A 94 -26.33 -5.85 -9.25
C GLU A 94 -26.67 -7.26 -8.71
N GLY A 95 -26.97 -7.32 -7.41
CA GLY A 95 -27.26 -8.57 -6.69
C GLY A 95 -26.07 -9.50 -6.44
N LYS A 96 -24.82 -9.09 -6.71
CA LYS A 96 -23.63 -9.95 -6.55
C LYS A 96 -22.48 -9.25 -5.84
N LEU A 97 -21.74 -10.02 -5.05
CA LEU A 97 -20.46 -9.63 -4.46
C LEU A 97 -19.37 -10.59 -4.94
N ILE A 98 -18.35 -10.08 -5.61
CA ILE A 98 -17.33 -10.88 -6.28
C ILE A 98 -15.98 -10.71 -5.59
N PHE A 99 -15.42 -11.80 -5.07
CA PHE A 99 -14.10 -11.84 -4.45
C PHE A 99 -13.05 -12.48 -5.35
N CYS A 100 -11.80 -12.06 -5.16
CA CYS A 100 -10.63 -12.89 -5.44
C CYS A 100 -10.47 -13.92 -4.32
N GLU A 101 -10.07 -15.15 -4.63
CA GLU A 101 -9.81 -16.20 -3.64
C GLU A 101 -8.80 -15.73 -2.57
N LYS A 102 -7.72 -15.08 -3.01
CA LYS A 102 -6.70 -14.49 -2.13
C LYS A 102 -7.17 -13.26 -1.36
N ARG A 103 -8.41 -12.78 -1.53
CA ARG A 103 -9.01 -11.70 -0.73
C ARG A 103 -10.40 -12.07 -0.20
N PHE A 104 -10.72 -13.35 -0.17
CA PHE A 104 -12.02 -13.80 0.31
C PHE A 104 -12.17 -13.49 1.81
N ASP A 105 -13.10 -12.58 2.10
CA ASP A 105 -13.51 -12.21 3.45
C ASP A 105 -14.82 -12.92 3.80
N MET A 106 -14.77 -13.72 4.86
CA MET A 106 -15.89 -14.56 5.27
C MET A 106 -17.03 -13.72 5.87
N GLY A 107 -16.71 -12.65 6.60
CA GLY A 107 -17.70 -11.81 7.25
C GLY A 107 -18.53 -11.04 6.23
N LYS A 108 -17.85 -10.38 5.28
CA LYS A 108 -18.50 -9.68 4.16
C LYS A 108 -19.28 -10.63 3.26
N ALA A 109 -18.78 -11.85 3.04
CA ALA A 109 -19.53 -12.87 2.29
C ALA A 109 -20.85 -13.23 3.01
N VAL A 110 -20.81 -13.52 4.31
CA VAL A 110 -22.02 -13.85 5.09
C VAL A 110 -22.99 -12.65 5.14
N GLU A 111 -22.48 -11.44 5.36
CA GLU A 111 -23.28 -10.21 5.34
C GLU A 111 -23.99 -10.01 3.99
N ALA A 112 -23.27 -10.16 2.88
CA ALA A 112 -23.84 -10.03 1.54
C ALA A 112 -24.93 -11.08 1.27
N ILE A 113 -24.68 -12.33 1.67
CA ILE A 113 -25.61 -13.45 1.55
C ILE A 113 -26.89 -13.20 2.38
N SER A 114 -26.73 -12.68 3.60
CA SER A 114 -27.84 -12.26 4.48
C SER A 114 -28.67 -11.15 3.85
N ASN A 115 -28.03 -10.23 3.12
CA ASN A 115 -28.69 -9.17 2.37
C ASN A 115 -29.22 -9.62 0.99
N GLY A 116 -29.24 -10.93 0.72
CA GLY A 116 -29.82 -11.48 -0.51
C GLY A 116 -28.90 -11.47 -1.73
N LYS A 117 -27.63 -11.08 -1.61
CA LYS A 117 -26.67 -11.11 -2.71
C LYS A 117 -26.11 -12.52 -2.94
N ASP A 118 -25.77 -12.82 -4.18
CA ASP A 118 -24.91 -13.95 -4.55
C ASP A 118 -23.45 -13.59 -4.29
N VAL A 119 -22.69 -14.48 -3.66
CA VAL A 119 -21.24 -14.31 -3.49
C VAL A 119 -20.50 -15.19 -4.49
N ILE A 120 -19.68 -14.56 -5.32
CA ILE A 120 -18.85 -15.24 -6.32
C ILE A 120 -17.40 -15.15 -5.88
N VAL A 121 -16.65 -16.26 -5.93
CA VAL A 121 -15.21 -16.26 -5.64
C VAL A 121 -14.47 -16.76 -6.87
N LYS A 122 -13.64 -15.89 -7.47
CA LYS A 122 -12.77 -16.21 -8.61
C LYS A 122 -11.32 -16.34 -8.14
N LYS A 123 -10.47 -17.03 -8.91
CA LYS A 123 -9.02 -17.07 -8.63
C LYS A 123 -8.37 -15.67 -8.66
N CYS A 124 -8.80 -14.82 -9.57
CA CYS A 124 -8.47 -13.40 -9.64
C CYS A 124 -9.68 -12.62 -10.18
N LEU A 125 -9.88 -11.38 -9.73
CA LEU A 125 -10.99 -10.53 -10.20
C LEU A 125 -10.91 -10.24 -11.71
N PHE A 126 -9.70 -10.22 -12.25
CA PHE A 126 -9.42 -9.89 -13.66
C PHE A 126 -9.17 -11.10 -14.55
N SER A 127 -9.31 -12.31 -14.00
CA SER A 127 -9.10 -13.56 -14.74
C SER A 127 -10.35 -14.43 -14.69
N GLU A 128 -10.58 -15.18 -15.76
CA GLU A 128 -11.58 -16.24 -15.82
C GLU A 128 -11.00 -17.61 -15.47
N GLU A 129 -9.74 -17.65 -14.98
CA GLU A 129 -9.14 -18.87 -14.46
C GLU A 129 -9.94 -19.42 -13.28
N LYS A 130 -10.19 -20.72 -13.35
CA LYS A 130 -10.88 -21.46 -12.31
C LYS A 130 -9.95 -21.77 -11.15
N ILE A 131 -10.51 -21.81 -9.95
CA ILE A 131 -9.80 -22.22 -8.74
C ILE A 131 -9.60 -23.75 -8.75
N GLU A 132 -8.34 -24.20 -8.75
CA GLU A 132 -7.99 -25.62 -8.59
C GLU A 132 -7.82 -25.98 -7.10
N GLY A 133 -8.83 -26.66 -6.54
CA GLY A 133 -8.86 -27.01 -5.11
C GLY A 133 -9.38 -25.87 -4.23
N LYS A 134 -10.13 -26.18 -3.17
CA LYS A 134 -10.72 -25.14 -2.31
C LYS A 134 -9.72 -24.69 -1.24
N SER A 135 -9.48 -23.38 -1.12
CA SER A 135 -8.82 -22.85 0.08
C SER A 135 -9.61 -23.20 1.35
N GLY A 136 -8.91 -23.36 2.49
CA GLY A 136 -9.54 -23.72 3.77
C GLY A 136 -10.66 -22.77 4.21
N LYS A 137 -10.55 -21.47 3.86
CA LYS A 137 -11.62 -20.48 4.10
C LYS A 137 -12.90 -20.79 3.33
N LEU A 138 -12.78 -21.19 2.06
CA LEU A 138 -13.93 -21.55 1.23
C LEU A 138 -14.61 -22.81 1.73
N VAL A 139 -13.85 -23.76 2.29
CA VAL A 139 -14.41 -24.94 2.96
C VAL A 139 -15.20 -24.52 4.19
N MET A 140 -14.62 -23.71 5.08
CA MET A 140 -15.29 -23.25 6.31
C MET A 140 -16.56 -22.46 6.03
N VAL A 141 -16.56 -21.53 5.06
CA VAL A 141 -17.78 -20.78 4.73
C VAL A 141 -18.82 -21.67 4.08
N ALA A 142 -18.43 -22.61 3.21
CA ALA A 142 -19.39 -23.55 2.65
C ALA A 142 -20.02 -24.44 3.73
N GLU A 143 -19.26 -24.86 4.74
CA GLU A 143 -19.78 -25.61 5.89
C GLU A 143 -20.72 -24.76 6.75
N LEU A 144 -20.35 -23.52 7.03
CA LEU A 144 -21.20 -22.57 7.75
C LEU A 144 -22.52 -22.34 7.02
N LEU A 145 -22.48 -22.07 5.72
CA LEU A 145 -23.67 -21.82 4.91
C LEU A 145 -24.58 -23.04 4.82
N LYS A 146 -24.02 -24.26 4.79
CA LYS A 146 -24.81 -25.51 4.87
C LYS A 146 -25.62 -25.59 6.16
N ALA A 147 -25.05 -25.16 7.30
CA ALA A 147 -25.78 -25.14 8.56
C ALA A 147 -27.01 -24.20 8.52
N PHE A 148 -26.94 -23.15 7.69
CA PHE A 148 -28.03 -22.19 7.48
C PHE A 148 -28.90 -22.48 6.25
N LYS A 149 -28.64 -23.56 5.48
CA LYS A 149 -29.32 -23.90 4.21
C LYS A 149 -29.21 -22.80 3.14
N MET A 150 -28.02 -22.20 3.02
CA MET A 150 -27.73 -21.08 2.11
C MET A 150 -26.51 -21.36 1.22
N GLU A 151 -26.16 -22.64 1.03
CA GLU A 151 -24.97 -23.05 0.28
C GLU A 151 -25.01 -22.68 -1.21
N ASP A 152 -26.19 -22.50 -1.79
CA ASP A 152 -26.42 -22.15 -3.20
C ASP A 152 -25.99 -20.70 -3.54
N LYS A 153 -25.92 -19.84 -2.52
CA LYS A 153 -25.54 -18.44 -2.66
C LYS A 153 -24.03 -18.21 -2.76
N LEU A 154 -23.20 -19.24 -2.53
CA LEU A 154 -21.75 -19.17 -2.69
C LEU A 154 -21.30 -19.90 -3.96
N LYS A 155 -20.81 -19.15 -4.95
CA LYS A 155 -20.38 -19.65 -6.26
C LYS A 155 -18.87 -19.51 -6.40
N VAL A 156 -18.14 -20.61 -6.22
CA VAL A 156 -16.68 -20.67 -6.46
C VAL A 156 -16.45 -21.01 -7.93
N LYS A 157 -15.76 -20.12 -8.66
CA LYS A 157 -15.51 -20.23 -10.10
C LYS A 157 -14.03 -20.38 -10.40
#